data_AF-A0AAN1VQB0-F1
#
_entry.id   AF-A0AAN1VQB0-F1
#
_cell.length_a   1.000
_cell.length_b   1.000
_cell.length_c   1.000
_cell.angle_alpha   90.00
_cell.angle_beta   90.00
_cell.angle_gamma   90.00
#
_symmetry.space_group_name_H-M   'P 1'
#
loop_
_entity.id
_entity.type
_entity.pdbx_description
1 polymer ?
#
loop_
_entity_poly.entity_id
_entity_poly.type
_entity_poly.pdbx_seq_one_letter_code
_entity_poly.pdbx_strand_id
1 'polypeptide(L)' 'MAMITVRVSDAEKEWLNYMADFYGISLSDLLKTYSMEQLEDEYDRQTAEIAYKHWLENGKQTVSMDEILSEFGGLE' A
#
# COMPACT_ATOMS: atom_id res chain seq x y z
N MET A 1 18.55 12.61 2.04
CA MET A 1 17.64 11.50 2.45
C MET A 1 17.18 11.76 3.86
N ALA A 2 15.92 11.45 4.18
CA ALA A 2 15.41 11.48 5.54
C ALA A 2 15.83 10.20 6.29
N MET A 3 15.99 10.27 7.61
CA MET A 3 16.36 9.13 8.46
C MET A 3 15.23 8.85 9.44
N ILE A 4 14.88 7.57 9.59
CA ILE A 4 13.92 7.09 10.57
C ILE A 4 14.67 6.19 11.54
N THR A 5 14.44 6.37 12.85
CA THR A 5 15.00 5.51 13.90
C THR A 5 13.86 4.79 14.59
N VAL A 6 13.93 3.45 14.60
CA VAL A 6 12.95 2.59 15.27
C VAL A 6 13.62 1.98 16.50
N ARG A 7 12.96 2.10 17.67
CA ARG A 7 13.40 1.44 18.90
C ARG A 7 12.73 0.08 18.97
N VAL A 8 13.53 -0.96 19.18
CA VAL A 8 13.12 -2.35 19.33
C VAL A 8 13.90 -2.97 20.48
N SER A 9 13.42 -4.08 21.01
CA SER A 9 14.18 -4.95 21.92
C SER A 9 15.32 -5.68 21.18
N ASP A 10 16.28 -6.21 21.95
CA ASP A 10 17.37 -6.99 21.38
C ASP A 10 16.85 -8.25 20.65
N ALA A 11 15.84 -8.92 21.21
CA ALA A 11 15.23 -10.11 20.61
C ALA A 11 14.52 -9.79 19.27
N GLU A 12 13.77 -8.69 19.20
CA GLU A 12 13.14 -8.24 17.95
C GLU A 12 14.20 -7.88 16.90
N LYS A 13 15.29 -7.24 17.31
CA LYS A 13 16.40 -6.92 16.41
C LYS A 13 17.05 -8.17 15.84
N GLU A 14 17.35 -9.18 16.68
CA GLU A 14 17.91 -10.45 16.22
C GLU A 14 16.99 -11.15 15.21
N TRP A 15 15.70 -11.22 15.53
CA TRP A 15 14.70 -11.80 14.64
C TRP A 15 14.60 -11.05 13.30
N LEU A 16 14.54 -9.72 13.32
CA LEU A 16 14.47 -8.92 12.09
C LEU A 16 15.72 -9.07 11.21
N ASN A 17 16.92 -9.15 11.82
CA ASN A 17 18.14 -9.40 11.06
C ASN A 17 18.12 -10.80 10.41
N TYR A 18 17.69 -11.82 11.15
CA TYR A 18 17.51 -13.16 10.59
C TYR A 18 16.55 -13.15 9.40
N MET A 19 15.43 -12.42 9.49
CA MET A 19 14.48 -12.30 8.40
C MET A 19 15.08 -11.57 7.19
N ALA A 20 15.85 -10.50 7.42
CA ALA A 20 16.52 -9.77 6.34
C ALA A 20 17.52 -10.68 5.60
N ASP A 21 18.33 -11.44 6.35
CA ASP A 21 19.27 -12.42 5.80
C ASP A 21 18.54 -13.54 5.04
N PHE A 22 17.42 -14.05 5.59
CA PHE A 22 16.59 -15.06 4.95
C PHE A 22 16.05 -14.63 3.59
N TYR A 23 15.61 -13.37 3.47
CA TYR A 23 15.15 -12.79 2.21
C TYR A 23 16.30 -12.27 1.32
N GLY A 24 17.54 -12.23 1.83
CA GLY A 24 18.71 -11.73 1.09
C GLY A 24 18.68 -10.22 0.84
N ILE A 25 18.01 -9.45 1.70
CA ILE A 25 17.87 -7.98 1.59
C ILE A 25 18.39 -7.28 2.84
N SER A 26 18.56 -5.96 2.79
CA SER A 26 18.98 -5.22 3.99
C SER A 26 17.84 -5.11 5.01
N LEU A 27 18.18 -4.96 6.30
CA LEU A 27 17.19 -4.71 7.34
C LEU A 27 16.34 -3.46 7.06
N SER A 28 16.95 -2.42 6.49
CA SER A 28 16.23 -1.20 6.10
C SER A 28 15.24 -1.45 4.97
N ASP A 29 15.61 -2.27 3.99
CA ASP A 29 14.70 -2.64 2.89
C ASP A 29 13.56 -3.52 3.41
N LEU A 30 13.86 -4.51 4.25
CA LEU A 30 12.84 -5.34 4.90
C LEU A 30 11.81 -4.47 5.63
N LEU A 31 12.27 -3.58 6.51
CA LEU A 31 11.38 -2.72 7.28
C LEU A 31 10.59 -1.77 6.37
N LYS A 32 11.23 -1.18 5.36
CA LYS A 32 10.56 -0.25 4.45
C LYS A 32 9.51 -0.95 3.59
N THR A 33 9.85 -2.06 2.96
CA THR A 33 8.94 -2.80 2.09
C THR A 33 7.72 -3.26 2.87
N TYR A 34 7.90 -4.01 3.96
CA TYR A 34 6.77 -4.57 4.69
C TYR A 34 5.95 -3.51 5.43
N SER A 35 6.55 -2.38 5.86
CA SER A 35 5.76 -1.29 6.44
C SER A 35 4.97 -0.54 5.39
N MET A 36 5.55 -0.26 4.22
CA MET A 36 4.87 0.49 3.16
C MET A 36 3.78 -0.35 2.51
N GLU A 37 4.05 -1.60 2.16
CA GLU A 37 3.05 -2.51 1.56
C GLU A 37 1.81 -2.66 2.44
N GLN A 38 2.00 -2.90 3.75
CA GLN A 38 0.86 -3.02 4.68
C GLN A 38 0.08 -1.71 4.84
N LEU A 39 0.76 -0.56 4.80
CA LEU A 39 0.10 0.74 4.88
C LEU A 39 -0.65 1.07 3.58
N GLU A 40 -0.11 0.71 2.42
CA GLU A 40 -0.74 0.84 1.11
C GLU A 40 -1.99 -0.03 1.02
N ASP A 41 -1.91 -1.31 1.41
CA ASP A 41 -3.06 -2.21 1.44
C ASP A 41 -4.22 -1.65 2.30
N GLU A 42 -3.90 -1.12 3.48
CA GLU A 42 -4.88 -0.54 4.39
C GLU A 42 -5.46 0.78 3.85
N TYR A 43 -4.64 1.60 3.20
CA TYR A 43 -5.08 2.83 2.55
C TYR A 43 -6.01 2.54 1.36
N ASP A 44 -5.67 1.55 0.52
CA ASP A 44 -6.46 1.11 -0.61
C ASP A 44 -7.81 0.55 -0.14
N ARG A 45 -7.81 -0.25 0.94
CA ARG A 45 -9.06 -0.75 1.56
C ARG A 45 -9.97 0.39 1.98
N GLN A 46 -9.46 1.39 2.70
CA GLN A 46 -10.26 2.54 3.14
C GLN A 46 -10.78 3.36 1.95
N THR A 47 -9.94 3.57 0.94
CA THR A 47 -10.30 4.30 -0.27
C THR A 47 -11.42 3.58 -1.03
N ALA A 48 -11.33 2.26 -1.16
CA ALA A 48 -12.36 1.42 -1.77
C ALA A 48 -13.67 1.48 -0.98
N GLU A 49 -13.63 1.41 0.36
CA GLU A 49 -14.82 1.53 1.21
C GLU A 49 -15.53 2.88 1.03
N ILE A 50 -14.77 3.98 0.96
CA ILE A 50 -15.30 5.32 0.73
C ILE A 50 -15.92 5.42 -0.67
N ALA A 51 -15.20 4.98 -1.71
CA ALA A 51 -15.70 4.99 -3.08
C ALA A 51 -16.98 4.15 -3.24
N TYR A 52 -17.01 2.98 -2.61
CA TYR A 52 -18.19 2.10 -2.60
C TYR A 52 -19.39 2.76 -1.93
N LYS A 53 -19.19 3.41 -0.78
CA LYS A 53 -20.25 4.15 -0.10
C LYS A 53 -20.83 5.26 -0.99
N HIS A 54 -19.98 6.06 -1.63
CA HIS A 54 -20.42 7.10 -2.55
C HIS A 54 -21.19 6.53 -3.75
N TRP A 55 -20.74 5.41 -4.31
CA TRP A 55 -21.44 4.72 -5.38
C TRP A 55 -22.85 4.26 -4.97
N LEU A 56 -22.99 3.69 -3.75
CA LEU A 56 -24.29 3.33 -3.19
C LEU A 56 -25.21 4.54 -3.01
N GLU A 57 -24.69 5.64 -2.46
CA GLU A 57 -25.43 6.89 -2.24
C GLU A 57 -25.85 7.55 -3.56
N ASN A 58 -25.05 7.42 -4.61
CA ASN A 58 -25.34 7.92 -5.95
C ASN A 58 -26.20 6.95 -6.79
N GLY A 59 -26.95 6.04 -6.13
CA GLY A 59 -27.89 5.16 -6.82
C GLY A 59 -27.25 4.08 -7.69
N LYS A 60 -25.99 3.72 -7.40
CA LYS A 60 -25.24 2.67 -8.10
C LYS A 60 -25.03 2.95 -9.59
N GLN A 61 -24.87 4.22 -9.96
CA GLN A 61 -24.60 4.61 -11.33
C GLN A 61 -23.36 3.88 -11.88
N THR A 62 -23.47 3.40 -13.11
CA THR A 62 -22.38 2.75 -13.85
C THR A 62 -22.15 3.53 -15.13
N VAL A 63 -20.89 3.65 -15.52
CA VAL A 63 -20.48 4.17 -16.84
C VAL A 63 -20.00 3.02 -17.72
N SER A 64 -20.15 3.19 -19.01
CA SER A 64 -19.66 2.22 -20.00
C SER A 64 -18.13 2.27 -20.13
N MET A 65 -17.53 1.16 -20.58
CA MET A 65 -16.08 1.14 -20.84
C MET A 65 -15.68 2.12 -21.95
N ASP A 66 -16.56 2.36 -22.93
CA ASP A 66 -16.32 3.33 -24.01
C ASP A 66 -16.21 4.76 -23.46
N GLU A 67 -17.06 5.13 -22.49
CA GLU A 67 -16.98 6.43 -21.80
C GLU A 67 -15.67 6.56 -21.02
N ILE A 68 -15.27 5.52 -20.28
CA ILE A 68 -13.99 5.50 -19.55
C ILE A 68 -12.79 5.67 -20.49
N LEU A 69 -12.76 4.92 -21.60
CA LEU A 69 -11.68 5.01 -22.58
C LEU A 69 -11.65 6.36 -23.29
N SER A 70 -12.82 6.95 -23.56
CA SER A 70 -12.90 8.29 -24.13
C SER A 70 -12.36 9.37 -23.19
N GLU A 71 -12.53 9.21 -21.88
CA GLU A 71 -12.10 10.20 -20.88
C GLU A 71 -10.63 10.01 -20.46
N PHE A 72 -10.18 8.77 -20.26
CA PHE A 72 -8.88 8.46 -19.66
C PHE A 72 -7.90 7.71 -20.57
N GLY A 73 -8.33 7.23 -21.74
CA GLY A 73 -7.50 6.38 -22.62
C GLY A 73 -6.36 7.09 -23.36
N GLY A 74 -6.31 8.42 -23.32
CA GLY A 74 -5.28 9.25 -23.99
C GLY A 74 -4.14 9.72 -23.08
N LEU A 75 -3.99 9.14 -21.88
CA LEU A 75 -2.91 9.46 -20.97
C LEU A 75 -1.62 8.73 -21.41
N GLU A 76 -0.84 9.38 -22.28
CA GLU A 76 0.57 9.04 -22.54
C GLU A 76 1.52 9.69 -21.52
#